data_AF-A0A929L058-F1
#
_entry.id   AF-A0A929L058-F1
#
_cell.length_a   1.000
_cell.length_b   1.000
_cell.length_c   1.000
_cell.angle_alpha   90.00
_cell.angle_beta   90.00
_cell.angle_gamma   90.00
#
_symmetry.space_group_name_H-M   'P 1'
#
loop_
_entity.id
_entity.type
_entity.pdbx_description
1 polymer ?
#
loop_
_entity_poly.entity_id
_entity_poly.type
_entity_poly.pdbx_seq_one_letter_code
_entity_poly.pdbx_strand_id
1 'polypeptide(L)'
;MDQTVLSRYQIEFQNTTFHISGFPKKIRKSLVTNNWVLTEFIDFWHRISDIDDYLIPELVNDNDAGSETIAILINDEIAYFYNTLKEDISEPDYMMPLNDLIEVVNSWKAFLAEPPLNGSLV
;
A
#
# COMPACT_ATOMS: atom_id res chain seq x y z
N MET A 1 0.58 -4.37 -11.92
CA MET A 1 -0.64 -4.49 -11.12
C MET A 1 -1.77 -5.01 -11.99
N ASP A 2 -2.44 -6.06 -11.51
CA ASP A 2 -3.63 -6.67 -12.06
C ASP A 2 -4.81 -5.66 -12.04
N GLN A 3 -5.58 -5.64 -13.12
CA GLN A 3 -6.70 -4.70 -13.28
C GLN A 3 -7.85 -5.00 -12.30
N THR A 4 -8.00 -6.25 -11.88
CA THR A 4 -8.97 -6.68 -10.87
C THR A 4 -8.60 -6.09 -9.51
N VAL A 5 -7.32 -6.13 -9.12
CA VAL A 5 -6.83 -5.53 -7.87
C VAL A 5 -7.00 -4.01 -7.92
N LEU A 6 -6.58 -3.37 -9.01
CA LEU A 6 -6.72 -1.92 -9.18
C LEU A 6 -8.18 -1.46 -9.08
N SER A 7 -9.11 -2.17 -9.75
CA SER A 7 -10.53 -1.80 -9.73
C SER A 7 -11.23 -2.13 -8.42
N ARG A 8 -10.92 -3.28 -7.80
CA ARG A 8 -11.49 -3.70 -6.51
C ARG A 8 -11.18 -2.69 -5.41
N TYR A 9 -9.95 -2.20 -5.34
CA TYR A 9 -9.50 -1.27 -4.31
C TYR A 9 -9.43 0.19 -4.77
N GLN A 10 -9.89 0.49 -5.99
CA GLN A 10 -9.85 1.83 -6.59
C GLN A 10 -8.48 2.52 -6.42
N ILE A 11 -7.41 1.80 -6.76
CA ILE A 11 -6.04 2.24 -6.49
C ILE A 11 -5.61 3.32 -7.48
N GLU A 12 -5.18 4.46 -6.94
CA GLU A 12 -4.59 5.56 -7.71
C GLU A 12 -3.22 5.95 -7.13
N PHE A 13 -2.17 5.87 -7.95
CA PHE A 13 -0.85 6.37 -7.63
C PHE A 13 -0.67 7.78 -8.19
N GLN A 14 -0.29 8.72 -7.34
CA GLN A 14 -0.20 10.13 -7.73
C GLN A 14 1.06 10.82 -7.21
N ASN A 15 1.57 11.76 -8.00
CA ASN A 15 2.58 12.73 -7.57
C ASN A 15 1.84 14.00 -7.14
N THR A 16 1.91 14.34 -5.86
CA THR A 16 1.35 15.57 -5.30
C THR A 16 2.44 16.61 -5.08
N THR A 17 2.11 17.89 -5.25
CA THR A 17 3.03 18.97 -4.92
C THR A 17 2.74 19.45 -3.51
N PHE A 18 3.70 19.26 -2.61
CA PHE A 18 3.63 19.76 -1.24
C PHE A 18 4.39 21.08 -1.13
N HIS A 19 3.73 22.10 -0.58
CA HIS A 19 4.31 23.43 -0.40
C HIS A 19 3.99 23.95 0.99
N ILE A 20 5.04 24.21 1.76
CA ILE A 20 4.96 24.98 3.00
C ILE A 20 5.52 26.36 2.69
N SER A 21 4.80 27.41 3.09
CA SER A 21 5.26 28.79 2.91
C SER A 21 6.69 28.97 3.48
N GLY A 22 7.59 29.54 2.67
CA GLY A 22 8.99 29.71 3.04
C GLY A 22 9.91 28.52 2.74
N PHE A 23 9.40 27.42 2.18
CA PHE A 23 10.19 26.25 1.77
C PHE A 23 10.00 25.93 0.27
N PRO A 24 11.01 25.34 -0.39
CA PRO A 24 10.86 24.86 -1.76
C PRO A 24 9.72 23.87 -1.89
N LYS A 25 8.98 23.94 -3.00
CA LYS A 25 7.99 22.93 -3.37
C LYS A 25 8.66 21.57 -3.46
N LYS A 26 8.07 20.56 -2.84
CA LYS A 26 8.52 19.18 -2.92
C LYS A 26 7.45 18.34 -3.60
N ILE A 27 7.86 17.42 -4.45
CA ILE A 27 6.95 16.42 -4.97
C ILE A 27 6.89 15.27 -3.95
N ARG A 28 5.68 14.87 -3.58
CA ARG A 28 5.41 13.72 -2.73
C ARG A 28 4.61 12.69 -3.52
N LYS A 29 5.09 11.45 -3.52
CA LYS A 29 4.32 10.30 -4.02
C LYS A 29 3.31 9.90 -2.96
N SER A 30 2.10 9.57 -3.37
CA SER A 30 1.03 9.06 -2.50
C SER A 30 0.16 8.07 -3.23
N LEU A 31 -0.54 7.22 -2.48
CA LEU A 31 -1.53 6.27 -2.97
C LEU A 31 -2.90 6.60 -2.36
N VAL A 32 -3.94 6.54 -3.19
CA VAL A 32 -5.35 6.66 -2.78
C VAL A 32 -6.04 5.34 -3.13
N THR A 33 -6.91 4.88 -2.24
CA THR A 33 -7.72 3.68 -2.43
C THR A 33 -9.12 3.93 -1.86
N ASN A 34 -10.06 3.03 -2.12
CA ASN A 34 -11.37 3.04 -1.45
C ASN A 34 -11.31 2.58 0.02
N ASN A 35 -10.12 2.25 0.53
CA ASN A 35 -9.88 1.79 1.90
C ASN A 35 -8.82 2.69 2.57
N TRP A 36 -9.26 3.58 3.46
CA TRP A 36 -8.35 4.55 4.09
C TRP A 36 -7.25 3.88 4.93
N VAL A 37 -7.53 2.72 5.55
CA VAL A 37 -6.55 1.96 6.34
C VAL A 37 -5.44 1.42 5.46
N LEU A 38 -5.79 0.87 4.28
CA LEU A 38 -4.82 0.46 3.26
C LEU A 38 -4.00 1.65 2.76
N THR A 39 -4.66 2.79 2.53
CA THR A 39 -3.99 4.02 2.12
C THR A 39 -2.94 4.44 3.15
N GLU A 40 -3.29 4.50 4.43
CA GLU A 40 -2.35 4.87 5.48
C GLU A 40 -1.23 3.84 5.67
N PHE A 41 -1.56 2.55 5.61
CA PHE A 41 -0.57 1.48 5.69
C PHE A 41 0.52 1.64 4.64
N ILE A 42 0.13 1.78 3.38
CA ILE A 42 1.06 1.83 2.25
C ILE A 42 1.80 3.17 2.21
N ASP A 43 1.11 4.29 2.48
CA ASP A 43 1.71 5.62 2.47
C ASP A 43 2.78 5.78 3.58
N PHE A 44 2.77 4.95 4.63
CA PHE A 44 3.85 4.91 5.62
C PHE A 44 5.22 4.51 5.01
N TRP A 45 5.20 3.65 3.99
CA TRP A 45 6.41 3.08 3.40
C TRP A 45 6.96 3.94 2.26
N HIS A 46 7.77 4.95 2.59
CA HIS A 46 8.33 5.88 1.59
C HIS A 46 9.71 5.49 1.04
N ARG A 47 10.38 4.50 1.62
CA ARG A 47 11.72 4.07 1.22
C ARG A 47 11.69 2.66 0.66
N ILE A 48 12.26 2.50 -0.53
CA ILE A 48 12.34 1.19 -1.20
C ILE A 48 13.13 0.17 -0.36
N SER A 49 14.22 0.60 0.29
CA SER A 49 15.01 -0.26 1.19
C SER A 49 14.15 -0.84 2.31
N ASP A 50 13.31 -0.02 2.94
CA ASP A 50 12.53 -0.44 4.08
C ASP A 50 11.42 -1.43 3.64
N ILE A 51 10.91 -1.26 2.43
CA ILE A 51 9.97 -2.21 1.82
C ILE A 51 10.65 -3.56 1.55
N ASP A 52 11.85 -3.56 0.98
CA ASP A 52 12.57 -4.77 0.60
C ASP A 52 13.15 -5.52 1.80
N ASP A 53 13.64 -4.80 2.81
CA ASP A 53 14.34 -5.39 3.96
C ASP A 53 13.37 -5.84 5.06
N TYR A 54 12.19 -5.21 5.17
CA TYR A 54 11.25 -5.46 6.27
C TYR A 54 9.88 -5.92 5.77
N LEU A 55 9.20 -5.10 4.97
CA LEU A 55 7.78 -5.34 4.66
C LEU A 55 7.56 -6.59 3.82
N ILE A 56 8.19 -6.70 2.64
CA ILE A 56 7.98 -7.86 1.75
C ILE A 56 8.40 -9.17 2.43
N PRO A 57 9.57 -9.27 3.10
CA PRO A 57 9.96 -10.47 3.80
C PRO A 57 8.94 -10.92 4.86
N GLU A 58 8.40 -9.99 5.65
CA GLU A 58 7.37 -10.32 6.65
C GLU A 58 6.10 -10.86 5.99
N LEU A 59 5.58 -10.18 4.95
CA LEU A 59 4.39 -10.63 4.23
C LEU A 59 4.57 -11.99 3.56
N VAL A 60 5.76 -12.28 3.01
CA VAL A 60 6.06 -13.57 2.36
C VAL A 60 6.23 -14.69 3.39
N ASN A 61 6.97 -14.43 4.48
CA ASN A 61 7.15 -15.43 5.54
C ASN A 61 5.81 -15.83 6.16
N ASP A 62 4.92 -14.88 6.40
CA ASP A 62 3.58 -15.16 6.93
C ASP A 62 2.69 -15.90 5.93
N ASN A 63 2.88 -15.65 4.62
CA ASN A 63 2.24 -16.41 3.55
C ASN A 63 2.68 -17.89 3.57
N ASP A 64 4.00 -18.12 3.60
CA ASP A 64 4.60 -19.46 3.56
C ASP A 64 4.42 -20.24 4.88
N ALA A 65 4.29 -19.55 6.02
CA ALA A 65 4.03 -20.15 7.32
C ALA A 65 2.60 -20.71 7.46
N GLY A 66 1.73 -20.48 6.47
CA GLY A 66 0.34 -20.94 6.50
C GLY A 66 -0.53 -20.18 7.50
N SER A 67 -0.14 -18.95 7.87
CA SER A 67 -1.01 -18.09 8.68
C SER A 67 -2.28 -17.80 7.89
N GLU A 68 -3.46 -18.11 8.46
CA GLU A 68 -4.71 -17.84 7.76
C GLU A 68 -5.00 -16.34 7.66
N THR A 69 -4.44 -15.54 8.58
CA THR A 69 -4.73 -14.10 8.69
C THR A 69 -3.60 -13.36 9.41
N ILE A 70 -3.16 -12.25 8.83
CA ILE A 70 -2.30 -11.21 9.43
C ILE A 70 -3.20 -10.06 9.86
N ALA A 71 -3.04 -9.57 11.09
CA ALA A 71 -3.79 -8.42 11.59
C ALA A 71 -2.82 -7.28 11.92
N ILE A 72 -3.06 -6.09 11.36
CA ILE A 72 -2.22 -4.91 11.56
C ILE A 72 -3.08 -3.80 12.18
N LEU A 73 -2.61 -3.22 13.28
CA LEU A 73 -3.24 -2.08 13.93
C LEU A 73 -2.74 -0.78 13.29
N ILE A 74 -3.65 0.05 12.81
CA ILE A 74 -3.38 1.33 12.16
C ILE A 74 -4.34 2.36 12.72
N ASN A 75 -3.82 3.35 13.44
CA ASN A 75 -4.62 4.44 14.03
C ASN A 75 -5.89 3.95 14.75
N ASP A 76 -5.72 2.94 15.60
CA ASP A 76 -6.77 2.26 16.40
C ASP A 76 -7.71 1.32 15.63
N GLU A 77 -7.49 1.12 14.33
CA GLU A 77 -8.28 0.22 13.47
C GLU A 77 -7.46 -1.00 13.06
N ILE A 78 -8.10 -2.18 13.01
CA ILE A 78 -7.42 -3.43 12.66
C ILE A 78 -7.72 -3.78 11.20
N ALA A 79 -6.69 -3.76 10.36
CA ALA A 79 -6.74 -4.33 9.02
C ALA A 79 -6.40 -5.81 9.07
N TYR A 80 -7.21 -6.63 8.39
CA TYR A 80 -7.01 -8.06 8.30
C TYR A 80 -6.61 -8.47 6.88
N PHE A 81 -5.46 -9.11 6.75
CA PHE A 81 -4.95 -9.65 5.49
C PHE A 81 -4.95 -11.17 5.53
N TYR A 82 -5.47 -11.87 4.53
CA TYR A 82 -5.71 -13.32 4.64
C TYR A 82 -5.25 -14.11 3.41
N ASN A 83 -4.88 -15.37 3.62
CA ASN A 83 -4.36 -16.22 2.55
C ASN A 83 -5.45 -16.89 1.69
N THR A 84 -6.64 -17.12 2.23
CA THR A 84 -7.75 -17.76 1.52
C THR A 84 -9.02 -16.93 1.66
N LEU A 85 -9.76 -16.75 0.55
CA LEU A 85 -11.09 -16.14 0.57
C LEU A 85 -11.96 -16.90 1.58
N LYS A 86 -12.15 -16.31 2.76
CA LYS A 86 -13.12 -16.84 3.72
C LYS A 86 -14.49 -16.37 3.26
N GLU A 87 -15.21 -17.25 2.55
CA GLU A 87 -16.53 -17.01 1.97
C GLU A 87 -17.62 -16.63 3.01
N ASP A 88 -17.31 -16.66 4.31
CA ASP A 88 -18.29 -16.65 5.39
C ASP A 88 -17.93 -15.71 6.55
N ILE A 89 -17.14 -14.67 6.30
CA ILE A 89 -16.96 -13.57 7.26
C ILE A 89 -17.93 -12.47 6.86
N SER A 90 -18.69 -11.94 7.81
CA SER A 90 -19.24 -10.59 7.68
C SER A 90 -18.05 -9.65 7.50
N GLU A 91 -17.64 -9.39 6.26
CA GLU A 91 -16.41 -8.69 5.92
C GLU A 91 -16.37 -7.36 6.69
N PRO A 92 -15.49 -7.16 7.70
CA PRO A 92 -15.17 -5.81 8.10
C PRO A 92 -14.67 -5.06 6.85
N ASP A 93 -14.92 -3.75 6.80
CA ASP A 93 -14.56 -2.88 5.67
C ASP A 93 -13.05 -2.92 5.31
N TYR A 94 -12.23 -3.56 6.17
CA TYR A 94 -10.77 -3.61 6.11
C TYR A 94 -10.21 -5.04 5.94
N MET A 95 -10.87 -5.88 5.14
CA MET A 95 -10.35 -7.19 4.74
C MET A 95 -9.73 -7.17 3.33
N MET A 96 -8.57 -7.80 3.15
CA MET A 96 -7.90 -7.94 1.85
C MET A 96 -7.13 -9.27 1.74
N PRO A 97 -7.16 -9.99 0.60
CA PRO A 97 -6.27 -11.12 0.37
C PRO A 97 -4.80 -10.71 0.44
N LEU A 98 -3.95 -11.52 1.09
CA LEU A 98 -2.53 -11.23 1.27
C LEU A 98 -1.79 -11.11 -0.07
N ASN A 99 -2.17 -11.90 -1.07
CA ASN A 99 -1.63 -11.79 -2.42
C ASN A 99 -1.96 -10.44 -3.08
N ASP A 100 -3.17 -9.91 -2.85
CA ASP A 100 -3.54 -8.58 -3.32
C ASP A 100 -2.68 -7.53 -2.61
N LEU A 101 -2.48 -7.63 -1.28
CA LEU A 101 -1.61 -6.72 -0.54
C LEU A 101 -0.17 -6.75 -1.08
N ILE A 102 0.41 -7.94 -1.27
CA ILE A 102 1.77 -8.11 -1.80
C ILE A 102 1.89 -7.45 -3.18
N GLU A 103 0.86 -7.58 -4.03
CA GLU A 103 0.84 -6.93 -5.33
C GLU A 103 0.76 -5.39 -5.23
N VAL A 104 -0.06 -4.87 -4.31
CA VAL A 104 -0.14 -3.42 -4.03
C VAL A 104 1.21 -2.89 -3.53
N VAL A 105 1.84 -3.57 -2.58
CA VAL A 105 3.16 -3.20 -2.04
C VAL A 105 4.23 -3.19 -3.14
N ASN A 106 4.25 -4.22 -4.00
CA ASN A 106 5.19 -4.26 -5.11
C ASN A 106 4.94 -3.15 -6.14
N SER A 107 3.68 -2.85 -6.43
CA SER A 107 3.30 -1.78 -7.35
C SER A 107 3.65 -0.40 -6.79
N TRP A 108 3.45 -0.20 -5.48
CA TRP A 108 3.87 1.00 -4.77
C TRP A 108 5.40 1.16 -4.81
N LYS A 109 6.16 0.10 -4.53
CA LYS A 109 7.62 0.09 -4.65
C LYS A 109 8.07 0.49 -6.07
N ALA A 110 7.45 -0.09 -7.09
CA ALA A 110 7.75 0.26 -8.48
C ALA A 110 7.47 1.75 -8.74
N PHE A 111 6.33 2.27 -8.28
CA PHE A 111 6.00 3.69 -8.40
C PHE A 111 6.99 4.58 -7.66
N LEU A 112 7.47 4.20 -6.46
CA LEU A 112 8.51 4.95 -5.73
C LEU A 112 9.83 5.05 -6.52
N ALA A 113 10.17 4.02 -7.30
CA ALA A 113 11.39 3.98 -8.10
C ALA A 113 11.31 4.89 -9.35
N GLU A 114 10.10 5.18 -9.82
CA GLU A 114 9.92 6.05 -10.97
C GLU A 114 10.22 7.52 -10.61
N PRO A 115 10.98 8.25 -11.45
CA PRO A 115 11.09 9.70 -11.28
C PRO A 115 9.69 10.32 -11.37
N PRO A 116 9.39 11.38 -10.60
CA PRO A 116 8.10 12.05 -10.72
C PRO A 116 7.86 12.51 -12.16
N LEU A 117 6.77 12.06 -12.77
CA LEU A 117 6.37 12.53 -14.09
C LEU A 117 5.99 14.01 -13.94
N ASN A 118 6.90 14.88 -14.39
CA ASN A 118 6.84 16.34 -14.42
C ASN A 118 7.25 17.10 -13.14
N GLY A 119 8.51 17.52 -13.18
CA GLY A 119 9.00 18.75 -12.59
C GLY A 119 10.29 19.14 -13.30
N SER A 120 10.20 19.50 -14.58
CA SER A 120 11.30 20.22 -15.24
C SER A 120 11.58 21.44 -14.37
N LEU A 121 12.77 21.49 -13.78
CA LEU A 121 13.29 22.70 -13.16
C LEU A 121 13.54 23.69 -14.31
N VAL A 122 12.57 24.56 -14.56
CA VAL A 122 12.79 25.82 -15.29
C VAL A 122 13.29 26.85 -14.30
#